data_AF-A0AAW2Y576-F1
#
_entry.id   AF-A0AAW2Y576-F1
#
_cell.length_a   1.000
_cell.length_b   1.000
_cell.length_c   1.000
_cell.angle_alpha   90.00
_cell.angle_beta   90.00
_cell.angle_gamma   90.00
#
_symmetry.space_group_name_H-M   'P 1'
#
loop_
_entity.id
_entity.type
_entity.pdbx_description
1 polymer ?
#
loop_
_entity_poly.entity_id
_entity_poly.type
_entity_poly.pdbx_seq_one_letter_code
_entity_poly.pdbx_strand_id
1 'polypeptide(L)'
;MELAEDRIRVSWILIDPTKKRAVNVASLKAVEARRHWLTEDIQLRYATVMAGDGGELVQCGVVMTCGGKEGGELQVREVSMQVEDMEGRILTGIDSLVILDEAMEGQRRKSDGESEKAIYERFLSMKVECRERKQRRERGVDMVCIAAGVSIFLAIWMIFFWR
;
A
#
# COMPACT_ATOMS: atom_id res chain seq x y z
N MET A 1 20.62 -4.02 4.26
CA MET A 1 19.23 -4.15 3.77
C MET A 1 19.16 -5.01 2.53
N GLU A 2 19.92 -4.72 1.47
CA GLU A 2 19.95 -5.53 0.22
C GLU A 2 20.17 -7.04 0.45
N LEU A 3 20.99 -7.42 1.44
CA LEU A 3 21.23 -8.83 1.76
C LEU A 3 19.99 -9.57 2.30
N ALA A 4 19.04 -8.89 2.94
CA ALA A 4 17.85 -9.53 3.50
C ALA A 4 16.75 -9.72 2.44
N GLU A 5 16.57 -8.72 1.57
CA GLU A 5 15.61 -8.77 0.45
C GLU A 5 15.89 -9.92 -0.52
N ASP A 6 17.17 -10.20 -0.79
CA ASP A 6 17.57 -11.26 -1.72
C ASP A 6 17.70 -12.65 -1.09
N ARG A 7 17.87 -12.74 0.23
CA ARG A 7 18.08 -14.02 0.94
C ARG A 7 16.81 -14.65 1.48
N ILE A 8 15.77 -13.85 1.74
CA ILE A 8 14.54 -14.33 2.35
C ILE A 8 13.43 -14.37 1.30
N ARG A 9 12.82 -15.54 1.16
CA ARG A 9 11.66 -15.75 0.30
C ARG A 9 10.49 -16.16 1.16
N VAL A 10 9.34 -15.59 0.85
CA VAL A 10 8.07 -15.87 1.52
C VAL A 10 7.08 -16.35 0.46
N SER A 11 6.33 -17.40 0.78
CA SER A 11 5.14 -17.78 0.03
C SER A 11 3.98 -17.83 1.00
N TRP A 12 2.87 -17.20 0.62
CA TRP A 12 1.66 -17.19 1.42
C TRP A 12 0.51 -17.57 0.51
N ILE A 13 0.04 -18.81 0.68
CA ILE A 13 -0.92 -19.41 -0.22
C ILE A 13 -2.26 -19.47 0.50
N LEU A 14 -3.25 -18.78 -0.05
CA LEU A 14 -4.63 -18.92 0.36
C LEU A 14 -5.26 -20.04 -0.47
N ILE A 15 -6.00 -20.93 0.19
CA ILE A 15 -6.62 -22.10 -0.41
C ILE A 15 -8.12 -22.05 -0.14
N ASP A 16 -8.92 -22.05 -1.20
CA ASP A 16 -10.35 -22.33 -1.13
C ASP A 16 -10.59 -23.81 -1.51
N PRO A 17 -10.87 -24.67 -0.52
CA PRO A 17 -11.11 -26.08 -0.76
C PRO A 17 -12.43 -26.34 -1.50
N THR A 18 -13.42 -25.44 -1.36
CA THR A 18 -14.74 -25.58 -1.97
C THR A 18 -14.64 -25.35 -3.48
N LYS A 19 -13.98 -24.25 -3.88
CA LYS A 19 -13.74 -23.93 -5.29
C LYS A 19 -12.55 -24.72 -5.89
N LYS A 20 -11.76 -25.43 -5.06
CA LYS A 20 -10.50 -26.10 -5.43
C LYS A 20 -9.51 -25.12 -6.09
N ARG A 21 -9.43 -23.92 -5.53
CA ARG A 21 -8.57 -22.83 -6.00
C ARG A 21 -7.55 -22.47 -4.93
N ALA A 22 -6.44 -21.90 -5.38
CA ALA A 22 -5.44 -21.35 -4.50
C ALA A 22 -4.78 -20.15 -5.18
N VAL A 23 -4.38 -19.17 -4.38
CA VAL A 23 -3.65 -17.98 -4.83
C VAL A 23 -2.46 -17.75 -3.91
N ASN A 24 -1.30 -17.48 -4.49
CA ASN A 24 -0.16 -16.98 -3.74
C ASN A 24 -0.25 -15.46 -3.69
N VAL A 25 -0.29 -14.89 -2.49
CA VAL A 25 -0.40 -13.44 -2.27
C VAL A 25 0.93 -12.76 -1.94
N ALA A 26 2.01 -13.55 -1.89
CA ALA A 26 3.38 -13.05 -1.71
C ALA A 26 4.16 -13.10 -3.02
N SER A 27 4.82 -12.01 -3.37
CA SER A 27 5.81 -11.96 -4.46
C SER A 27 7.03 -12.83 -4.15
N LEU A 28 7.76 -13.22 -5.19
CA LEU A 28 8.94 -14.09 -5.04
C LEU A 28 10.07 -13.44 -4.23
N LYS A 29 10.21 -12.13 -4.34
CA LYS A 29 11.19 -11.29 -3.64
C LYS A 29 10.47 -10.17 -2.88
N ALA A 30 11.15 -9.61 -1.89
CA ALA A 30 10.66 -8.40 -1.24
C ALA A 30 10.60 -7.27 -2.28
N VAL A 31 9.47 -6.58 -2.33
CA VAL A 31 9.26 -5.40 -3.19
C VAL A 31 9.63 -4.11 -2.47
N GLU A 32 9.75 -4.17 -1.14
CA GLU A 32 10.14 -3.05 -0.29
C GLU A 32 10.75 -3.55 1.01
N ALA A 33 11.88 -2.96 1.42
CA ALA A 33 12.42 -3.05 2.77
C ALA A 33 12.44 -1.67 3.44
N ARG A 34 11.95 -1.61 4.68
CA ARG A 34 12.02 -0.42 5.54
C ARG A 34 12.66 -0.76 6.88
N ARG A 35 13.48 0.14 7.42
CA ARG A 35 13.88 0.08 8.83
C ARG A 35 12.91 0.89 9.64
N HIS A 36 12.42 0.32 10.75
CA HIS A 36 11.72 1.12 11.72
C HIS A 36 12.73 1.96 12.51
N TRP A 37 12.57 3.28 12.48
CA TRP A 37 13.53 4.23 13.06
C TRP A 37 13.68 4.12 14.58
N LEU A 38 12.65 3.59 15.27
CA LEU A 38 12.64 3.49 16.74
C LEU A 38 13.13 2.14 17.25
N THR A 39 12.66 1.03 16.68
CA THR A 39 12.98 -0.33 17.15
C THR A 39 14.16 -0.95 16.41
N GLU A 40 14.61 -0.32 15.32
CA GLU A 40 15.61 -0.83 14.39
C GLU A 40 15.24 -2.14 13.69
N ASP A 41 13.98 -2.59 13.87
CA ASP A 41 13.44 -3.75 13.17
C ASP A 41 13.36 -3.47 11.66
N ILE A 42 13.56 -4.52 10.86
CA ILE A 42 13.47 -4.49 9.41
C ILE A 42 12.10 -5.03 9.02
N GLN A 43 11.31 -4.22 8.31
CA GLN A 43 10.08 -4.65 7.67
C GLN A 43 10.35 -4.97 6.22
N LEU A 44 10.09 -6.22 5.83
CA LEU A 44 10.13 -6.69 4.45
C LEU A 44 8.70 -6.88 3.96
N ARG A 45 8.37 -6.30 2.81
CA ARG A 45 7.06 -6.41 2.19
C ARG A 45 7.17 -7.22 0.90
N TYR A 46 6.35 -8.25 0.80
CA TYR A 46 6.20 -9.11 -0.37
C TYR A 46 4.80 -8.90 -0.89
N ALA A 47 4.62 -8.34 -2.09
CA ALA A 47 3.31 -7.92 -2.53
C ALA A 47 3.02 -8.25 -4.00
N THR A 48 1.75 -8.54 -4.24
CA THR A 48 1.16 -8.81 -5.55
C THR A 48 0.07 -7.78 -5.80
N VAL A 49 -0.07 -7.36 -7.05
CA VAL A 49 -1.09 -6.39 -7.46
C VAL A 49 -2.25 -7.15 -8.09
N MET A 50 -3.44 -6.88 -7.59
CA MET A 50 -4.69 -7.51 -8.02
C MET A 50 -5.66 -6.43 -8.49
N ALA A 51 -6.66 -6.83 -9.28
CA ALA A 51 -7.84 -6.01 -9.46
C ALA A 51 -8.69 -6.11 -8.19
N GLY A 52 -9.17 -4.98 -7.70
CA GLY A 52 -10.19 -4.89 -6.67
C GLY A 52 -11.54 -4.51 -7.29
N ASP A 53 -12.51 -4.29 -6.40
CA ASP A 53 -13.87 -3.92 -6.78
C ASP A 53 -13.89 -2.64 -7.63
N GLY A 54 -14.78 -2.59 -8.63
CA GLY A 54 -14.89 -1.47 -9.55
C GLY A 54 -13.69 -1.29 -10.51
N GLY A 55 -12.75 -2.23 -10.55
CA GLY A 55 -11.56 -2.17 -11.43
C GLY A 55 -10.41 -1.32 -10.89
N GLU A 56 -10.49 -0.88 -9.62
CA GLU A 56 -9.37 -0.27 -8.93
C GLU A 56 -8.26 -1.28 -8.68
N LEU A 57 -7.01 -0.85 -8.61
CA LEU A 57 -5.90 -1.75 -8.28
C LEU A 57 -5.72 -1.83 -6.77
N VAL A 58 -5.47 -3.02 -6.27
CA VAL A 58 -5.22 -3.28 -4.86
C VAL A 58 -3.92 -4.07 -4.71
N GLN A 59 -3.19 -3.75 -3.65
CA GLN A 59 -1.98 -4.43 -3.29
C GLN A 59 -2.31 -5.45 -2.20
N CYS A 60 -2.18 -6.74 -2.50
CA CYS A 60 -2.19 -7.77 -1.49
C CYS A 60 -0.75 -8.17 -1.17
N GLY A 61 -0.36 -8.15 0.10
CA GLY A 61 1.01 -8.47 0.45
C GLY A 61 1.20 -8.95 1.87
N VAL A 62 2.30 -9.66 2.05
CA VAL A 62 2.80 -10.12 3.33
C VAL A 62 3.85 -9.14 3.83
N VAL A 63 3.64 -8.65 5.05
CA VAL A 63 4.58 -7.81 5.77
C VAL A 63 5.24 -8.68 6.84
N MET A 64 6.54 -8.89 6.69
CA MET A 64 7.37 -9.60 7.65
C MET A 64 8.21 -8.60 8.44
N THR A 65 8.05 -8.61 9.76
CA THR A 65 8.87 -7.82 10.68
C THR A 65 9.97 -8.71 11.24
N CYS A 66 11.22 -8.32 10.99
CA CYS A 66 12.41 -8.99 11.47
C CYS A 66 13.15 -8.11 12.48
N GLY A 67 13.46 -8.67 13.63
CA GLY A 67 14.35 -8.06 14.62
C GLY A 67 15.73 -8.71 14.62
N GLY A 68 16.66 -8.08 15.31
CA GLY A 68 18.02 -8.59 15.48
C GLY A 68 18.98 -7.47 15.84
N LYS A 69 20.13 -7.82 16.41
CA LYS A 69 21.23 -6.87 16.58
C LYS A 69 21.99 -6.74 15.27
N GLU A 70 22.54 -5.56 15.00
CA GLU A 70 23.38 -5.34 13.82
C GLU A 70 24.56 -6.33 13.82
N GLY A 71 24.71 -7.09 12.73
CA GLY A 71 25.72 -8.16 12.61
C GLY A 71 25.34 -9.50 13.26
N GLY A 72 24.14 -9.64 13.85
CA GLY A 72 23.62 -10.87 14.44
C GLY A 72 22.67 -11.66 13.53
N GLU A 73 22.10 -12.74 14.06
CA GLU A 73 21.10 -13.55 13.37
C GLU A 73 19.76 -12.79 13.27
N LEU A 74 19.16 -12.81 12.08
CA LEU A 74 17.88 -12.15 11.81
C LEU A 74 16.74 -13.02 12.34
N GLN A 75 15.95 -12.50 13.28
CA GLN A 75 14.82 -13.21 13.87
C GLN A 75 13.50 -12.65 13.37
N VAL A 76 12.63 -13.50 12.84
CA VAL A 76 11.26 -13.11 12.47
C VAL A 76 10.46 -12.89 13.75
N ARG A 77 9.95 -11.66 13.94
CA ARG A 77 9.07 -11.30 15.06
C ARG A 77 7.61 -11.49 14.70
N GLU A 78 7.24 -11.09 13.49
CA GLU A 78 5.85 -11.04 13.05
C GLU A 78 5.76 -11.25 11.54
N VAL A 79 4.69 -11.92 11.11
CA VAL A 79 4.30 -11.99 9.70
C VAL A 79 2.81 -11.69 9.65
N SER A 80 2.41 -10.69 8.87
CA SER A 80 1.02 -10.29 8.69
C SER A 80 0.68 -10.20 7.20
N MET A 81 -0.55 -10.54 6.84
CA MET A 81 -1.10 -10.31 5.50
C MET A 81 -1.91 -9.02 5.52
N GLN A 82 -1.71 -8.17 4.52
CA GLN A 82 -2.39 -6.90 4.35
C GLN A 82 -2.94 -6.79 2.93
N VAL A 83 -4.15 -6.28 2.80
CA VAL A 83 -4.73 -5.84 1.53
C VAL A 83 -4.84 -4.33 1.61
N GLU A 84 -4.21 -3.62 0.70
CA GLU A 84 -4.08 -2.16 0.71
C GLU A 84 -4.60 -1.58 -0.61
N ASP A 85 -5.44 -0.55 -0.53
CA ASP A 85 -5.97 0.14 -1.70
C ASP A 85 -4.99 1.18 -2.29
N MET A 86 -5.42 1.88 -3.34
CA MET A 86 -4.65 2.95 -3.97
C MET A 86 -4.40 4.14 -3.03
N GLU A 87 -5.28 4.36 -2.05
CA GLU A 87 -5.17 5.42 -1.05
C GLU A 87 -4.26 5.05 0.12
N GLY A 88 -3.84 3.78 0.22
CA GLY A 88 -3.03 3.27 1.32
C GLY A 88 -3.83 2.84 2.55
N ARG A 89 -5.16 2.68 2.42
CA ARG A 89 -5.99 2.13 3.47
C ARG A 89 -5.86 0.62 3.48
N ILE A 90 -5.69 0.05 4.66
CA ILE A 90 -5.72 -1.40 4.85
C ILE A 90 -7.19 -1.83 4.89
N LEU A 91 -7.58 -2.65 3.93
CA LEU A 91 -8.92 -3.24 3.82
C LEU A 91 -9.04 -4.38 4.84
N THR A 92 -10.20 -4.50 5.47
CA THR A 92 -10.44 -5.47 6.54
C THR A 92 -11.76 -6.20 6.36
N GLY A 93 -11.88 -7.39 6.94
CA GLY A 93 -13.12 -8.16 6.91
C GLY A 93 -13.55 -8.50 5.48
N ILE A 94 -14.83 -8.24 5.19
CA ILE A 94 -15.48 -8.62 3.92
C ILE A 94 -14.80 -7.95 2.72
N ASP A 95 -14.41 -6.67 2.84
CA ASP A 95 -13.80 -5.92 1.74
C ASP A 95 -12.52 -6.60 1.23
N SER A 96 -11.68 -7.09 2.15
CA SER A 96 -10.47 -7.83 1.79
C SER A 96 -10.78 -9.22 1.22
N LEU A 97 -11.85 -9.88 1.68
CA LEU A 97 -12.20 -11.23 1.23
C LEU A 97 -12.77 -11.25 -0.19
N VAL A 98 -13.58 -10.26 -0.56
CA VAL A 98 -14.15 -10.15 -1.92
C VAL A 98 -13.02 -10.04 -2.95
N ILE A 99 -12.03 -9.19 -2.68
CA ILE A 99 -10.85 -9.02 -3.53
C ILE A 99 -10.08 -10.34 -3.69
N LEU A 100 -9.85 -11.05 -2.58
CA LEU A 100 -9.12 -12.31 -2.60
C LEU A 100 -9.91 -13.40 -3.35
N ASP A 101 -11.24 -13.40 -3.23
CA ASP A 101 -12.10 -14.32 -3.95
C ASP A 101 -12.05 -14.07 -5.47
N GLU A 102 -12.19 -12.82 -5.90
CA GLU A 102 -12.05 -12.43 -7.31
C GLU A 102 -10.66 -12.77 -7.86
N ALA A 103 -9.60 -12.53 -7.08
CA ALA A 103 -8.25 -12.90 -7.46
C ALA A 103 -8.08 -14.42 -7.64
N MET A 104 -8.77 -15.23 -6.83
CA MET A 104 -8.77 -16.69 -6.96
C MET A 104 -9.55 -17.18 -8.20
N GLU A 105 -10.58 -16.44 -8.64
CA GLU A 105 -11.36 -16.74 -9.85
C GLU A 105 -10.64 -16.39 -11.16
N GLY A 106 -9.64 -15.52 -11.08
CA GLY A 106 -8.76 -15.16 -12.19
C GLY A 106 -7.98 -16.33 -12.83
N GLN A 107 -7.39 -16.07 -13.99
CA GLN A 107 -6.58 -17.06 -14.71
C GLN A 107 -5.32 -17.41 -13.91
N ARG A 108 -5.03 -18.72 -13.77
CA ARG A 108 -3.77 -19.17 -13.17
C ARG A 108 -2.59 -18.66 -13.99
N ARG A 109 -1.70 -17.90 -13.34
CA ARG A 109 -0.46 -17.41 -13.95
C ARG A 109 0.72 -17.95 -13.17
N LYS A 110 1.82 -18.17 -13.89
CA LYS A 110 3.10 -18.45 -13.26
C LYS A 110 3.68 -17.12 -12.78
N SER A 111 4.03 -17.08 -11.51
CA SER A 111 4.83 -16.02 -10.91
C SER A 111 6.20 -15.98 -11.61
N ASP A 112 6.54 -14.83 -12.18
CA ASP A 112 7.86 -14.51 -12.67
C ASP A 112 8.33 -13.22 -12.02
N GLY A 113 9.49 -13.25 -11.36
CA GLY A 113 9.95 -12.19 -10.47
C GLY A 113 10.18 -10.85 -11.18
N GLU A 114 10.63 -10.86 -12.43
CA GLU A 114 10.79 -9.62 -13.22
C GLU A 114 9.43 -9.02 -13.57
N SER A 115 8.48 -9.86 -14.01
CA SER A 115 7.11 -9.41 -14.31
C SER A 115 6.39 -8.87 -13.07
N GLU A 116 6.56 -9.51 -11.91
CA GLU A 116 5.99 -9.06 -10.64
C GLU A 116 6.52 -7.69 -10.23
N LYS A 117 7.85 -7.51 -10.32
CA LYS A 117 8.49 -6.23 -10.00
C LYS A 117 8.01 -5.12 -10.93
N ALA A 118 7.93 -5.37 -12.23
CA ALA A 118 7.44 -4.39 -13.20
C ALA A 118 5.97 -4.01 -12.98
N ILE A 119 5.11 -4.98 -12.62
CA ILE A 119 3.71 -4.72 -12.27
C ILE A 119 3.64 -3.86 -10.99
N TYR A 120 4.45 -4.19 -9.99
CA TYR A 120 4.50 -3.44 -8.74
C TYR A 120 5.01 -2.01 -8.93
N GLU A 121 6.06 -1.79 -9.73
CA GLU A 121 6.56 -0.45 -10.05
C GLU A 121 5.50 0.40 -10.76
N ARG A 122 4.74 -0.19 -11.70
CA ARG A 122 3.61 0.50 -12.35
C ARG A 122 2.50 0.86 -11.35
N PHE A 123 2.22 -0.03 -10.40
CA PHE A 123 1.26 0.26 -9.33
C PHE A 123 1.74 1.44 -8.47
N LEU A 124 3.03 1.47 -8.09
CA LEU A 124 3.60 2.59 -7.35
C LEU A 124 3.51 3.91 -8.13
N SER A 125 3.80 3.91 -9.43
CA SER A 125 3.66 5.13 -10.24
C SER A 125 2.20 5.63 -10.30
N MET A 126 1.24 4.72 -10.44
CA MET A 126 -0.19 5.08 -10.40
C MET A 126 -0.60 5.63 -9.03
N LYS A 127 -0.06 5.07 -7.94
CA LYS A 127 -0.32 5.54 -6.57
C LYS A 127 0.21 6.96 -6.35
N VAL A 128 1.39 7.27 -6.89
CA VAL A 128 1.95 8.63 -6.87
C VAL A 128 1.07 9.60 -7.66
N GLU A 129 0.65 9.24 -8.86
CA GLU A 129 -0.25 10.08 -9.67
C GLU A 129 -1.58 10.35 -8.96
N CYS A 130 -2.18 9.33 -8.36
CA CYS A 130 -3.45 9.48 -7.64
C CYS A 130 -3.28 10.45 -6.46
N ARG A 131 -2.19 10.30 -5.70
CA ARG A 131 -1.83 11.20 -4.60
C ARG A 131 -1.61 12.63 -5.07
N GLU A 132 -0.93 12.84 -6.19
CA GLU A 132 -0.73 14.17 -6.75
C GLU A 132 -2.04 14.82 -7.19
N ARG A 133 -2.92 14.09 -7.89
CA ARG A 133 -4.22 14.59 -8.33
C ARG A 133 -5.07 15.02 -7.12
N LYS A 134 -5.07 14.21 -6.07
CA LYS A 134 -5.78 14.52 -4.81
C LYS A 134 -5.18 15.76 -4.14
N GLN A 135 -3.86 15.84 -4.03
CA GLN A 135 -3.18 17.00 -3.45
C GLN A 135 -3.48 18.30 -4.22
N ARG A 136 -3.56 18.24 -5.56
CA ARG A 136 -3.96 19.41 -6.37
C ARG A 136 -5.39 19.87 -6.04
N ARG A 137 -6.31 18.92 -5.86
CA ARG A 137 -7.70 19.22 -5.49
C ARG A 137 -7.80 19.82 -4.09
N GLU A 138 -7.11 19.23 -3.11
CA GLU A 138 -7.06 19.75 -1.73
C GLU A 138 -6.45 21.16 -1.69
N ARG A 139 -5.33 21.40 -2.38
CA ARG A 139 -4.75 22.74 -2.51
C ARG A 139 -5.71 23.76 -3.11
N GLY A 140 -6.54 23.34 -4.08
CA GLY A 140 -7.57 24.20 -4.67
C GLY A 140 -8.64 24.60 -3.64
N VAL A 141 -9.11 23.63 -2.85
CA VAL A 141 -10.07 23.87 -1.76
C VAL A 141 -9.47 24.79 -0.69
N ASP A 142 -8.24 24.53 -0.27
CA ASP A 142 -7.53 25.35 0.73
C ASP A 142 -7.39 26.80 0.26
N MET A 143 -7.04 27.01 -1.01
CA MET A 143 -6.91 28.36 -1.58
C MET A 143 -8.23 29.12 -1.57
N VAL A 144 -9.35 28.46 -1.90
CA VAL A 144 -10.69 29.05 -1.83
C VAL A 144 -11.07 29.40 -0.38
N CYS A 145 -10.80 28.49 0.56
CA CYS A 145 -11.04 28.73 1.98
C CYS A 145 -10.23 29.93 2.52
N ILE A 146 -8.94 30.03 2.17
CA ILE A 146 -8.07 31.14 2.56
C ILE A 146 -8.60 32.46 1.96
N ALA A 147 -8.95 32.47 0.68
CA ALA A 147 -9.48 33.67 0.02
C ALA A 147 -10.79 34.15 0.65
N ALA A 148 -11.70 33.23 0.98
CA ALA A 148 -12.93 33.55 1.69
C ALA A 148 -12.66 34.16 3.08
N GLY A 149 -11.73 33.58 3.85
CA GLY A 149 -11.32 34.12 5.14
C GLY A 149 -10.73 35.52 5.07
N VAL A 150 -9.83 35.77 4.11
CA VAL A 150 -9.24 37.11 3.85
C VAL A 150 -10.32 38.11 3.45
N SER A 151 -11.26 37.72 2.58
CA SER A 151 -12.36 38.59 2.15
C SER A 151 -13.26 39.02 3.32
N ILE A 152 -13.63 38.09 4.19
CA ILE A 152 -14.43 38.39 5.40
C ILE A 152 -13.65 39.31 6.33
N PHE A 153 -12.36 39.05 6.55
CA PHE A 153 -11.52 39.89 7.41
C PHE A 153 -11.42 41.33 6.89
N LEU A 154 -11.20 41.51 5.58
CA LEU A 154 -11.17 42.83 4.95
C LEU A 154 -12.52 43.55 5.05
N ALA A 155 -13.64 42.84 4.87
CA ALA A 155 -14.98 43.42 5.03
C ALA A 155 -15.22 43.92 6.46
N ILE A 156 -14.83 43.14 7.47
CA ILE A 156 -14.91 43.54 8.88
C ILE A 156 -14.04 44.78 9.13
N TRP A 157 -12.79 44.78 8.65
CA TRP A 157 -11.89 45.93 8.78
C TRP A 157 -12.48 47.20 8.17
N MET A 158 -13.03 47.11 6.95
CA MET A 158 -13.68 48.23 6.29
C MET A 158 -14.85 48.78 7.12
N ILE A 159 -15.66 47.93 7.76
CA ILE A 159 -16.74 48.40 8.65
C ILE A 159 -16.19 49.14 9.88
N PHE A 160 -15.11 48.65 10.50
CA PHE A 160 -14.52 49.30 11.67
C PHE A 160 -13.81 50.61 11.35
N PHE A 161 -13.13 50.72 10.21
CA PHE A 161 -12.40 51.92 9.81
C PHE A 161 -13.29 53.01 9.21
N TRP A 162 -14.47 52.66 8.68
CA TRP A 162 -15.42 53.62 8.11
C TRP A 162 -16.52 54.07 9.09
N ARG A 163 -16.43 53.65 10.35
CA ARG A 163 -17.33 54.02 11.44
C ARG A 163 -16.59 54.87 12.47
#